data_AF-A0A962EP11-F1
#
_entry.id   AF-A0A962EP11-F1
#
_cell.length_a   1.000
_cell.length_b   1.000
_cell.length_c   1.000
_cell.angle_alpha   90.00
_cell.angle_beta   90.00
_cell.angle_gamma   90.00
#
_symmetry.space_group_name_H-M   'P 1'
#
loop_
_entity.id
_entity.type
_entity.pdbx_description
1 polymer ?
#
loop_
_entity_poly.entity_id
_entity_poly.type
_entity_poly.pdbx_seq_one_letter_code
_entity_poly.pdbx_strand_id
1 'polypeptide(L)'
;MSRRIFEEKNIHPLVKEEMGGGYADTVNEVEHAIASHRIVVVGMAHNPYVKKARKLLDSLGLDYHYLEYGSYTSEWRRRLVLKMWIGWPTFPMVFVGGKFIGGKQELENLASSDALNALLLDDDKATS
;
A
#
# COMPACT_ATOMS: atom_id res chain seq x y z
N MET A 1 2.68 -20.00 -3.71
CA MET A 1 3.17 -20.36 -2.36
C MET A 1 2.76 -19.25 -1.40
N SER A 2 2.22 -19.59 -0.22
CA SER A 2 1.82 -18.60 0.79
C SER A 2 3.03 -18.03 1.52
N ARG A 3 2.97 -16.75 1.92
CA ARG A 3 4.02 -16.09 2.72
C ARG A 3 4.17 -16.83 4.06
N ARG A 4 5.40 -17.23 4.42
CA ARG A 4 5.70 -17.80 5.74
C ARG A 4 5.79 -16.67 6.77
N ILE A 5 5.02 -16.78 7.85
CA ILE A 5 5.02 -15.84 8.99
C ILE A 5 5.49 -16.62 10.23
N PHE A 6 6.23 -15.96 11.13
CA PHE A 6 6.66 -16.58 12.38
C PHE A 6 5.45 -16.85 13.28
N GLU A 7 5.34 -18.07 13.80
CA GLU A 7 4.15 -18.47 14.55
C GLU A 7 4.05 -17.74 15.89
N GLU A 8 2.90 -17.12 16.16
CA GLU A 8 2.68 -16.36 17.40
C GLU A 8 2.92 -17.20 18.67
N LYS A 9 2.61 -18.50 18.61
CA LYS A 9 2.81 -19.42 19.76
C LYS A 9 4.29 -19.56 20.16
N ASN A 10 5.21 -19.23 19.26
CA ASN A 10 6.65 -19.27 19.48
C ASN A 10 7.22 -17.90 19.88
N ILE A 11 6.37 -16.87 20.06
CA ILE A 11 6.76 -15.54 20.53
C ILE A 11 6.58 -15.49 22.05
N HIS A 12 7.61 -15.05 22.77
CA HIS A 12 7.53 -14.87 24.22
C HIS A 12 6.45 -13.82 24.59
N PRO A 13 5.56 -14.07 25.57
CA PRO A 13 4.44 -13.17 25.89
C PRO A 13 4.82 -11.70 26.12
N LEU A 14 5.91 -11.43 26.85
CA LEU A 14 6.41 -10.06 27.07
C LEU A 14 6.73 -9.32 25.76
N VAL A 15 7.25 -10.03 24.75
CA VAL A 15 7.58 -9.43 23.45
C VAL A 15 6.30 -9.23 22.63
N LYS A 16 5.30 -10.12 22.78
CA LYS A 16 4.02 -9.99 22.09
C LYS A 16 3.31 -8.69 22.45
N GLU A 17 3.38 -8.27 23.71
CA GLU A 17 2.81 -6.99 24.17
C GLU A 17 3.52 -5.78 23.53
N GLU A 18 4.85 -5.79 23.48
CA GLU A 18 5.65 -4.73 22.83
C GLU A 18 5.42 -4.65 21.31
N MET A 19 5.23 -5.79 20.64
CA MET A 19 5.01 -5.86 19.20
C MET A 19 3.68 -5.20 18.76
N GLY A 20 2.67 -5.14 19.63
CA GLY A 20 1.36 -4.58 19.32
C GLY A 20 1.26 -3.06 19.46
N GLY A 21 2.29 -2.39 19.99
CA GLY A 21 2.14 -1.06 20.60
C GLY A 21 2.48 0.17 19.75
N GLY A 22 2.92 0.02 18.50
CA GLY A 22 3.41 1.15 17.71
C GLY A 22 2.72 1.32 16.36
N TYR A 23 2.19 2.51 16.10
CA TYR A 23 1.76 2.98 14.77
C TYR A 23 0.50 2.32 14.16
N ALA A 24 -0.40 1.82 15.00
CA ALA A 24 -1.72 1.35 14.55
C ALA A 24 -2.52 2.47 13.83
N ASP A 25 -2.31 3.73 14.24
CA ASP A 25 -2.85 4.93 13.57
C ASP A 25 -2.48 4.97 12.08
N THR A 26 -1.24 4.59 11.74
CA THR A 26 -0.73 4.60 10.37
C THR A 26 -1.41 3.52 9.51
N VAL A 27 -1.60 2.32 10.06
CA VAL A 27 -2.32 1.25 9.35
C VAL A 27 -3.79 1.63 9.18
N ASN A 28 -4.41 2.13 10.24
CA ASN A 28 -5.81 2.57 10.20
C ASN A 28 -6.00 3.68 9.16
N GLU A 29 -5.12 4.68 9.09
CA GLU A 29 -5.18 5.74 8.08
C GLU A 29 -5.15 5.18 6.66
N VAL A 30 -4.24 4.23 6.39
CA VAL A 30 -4.14 3.58 5.08
C VAL A 30 -5.40 2.75 4.78
N GLU A 31 -5.93 1.98 5.74
CA GLU A 31 -7.18 1.22 5.57
C GLU A 31 -8.38 2.14 5.27
N HIS A 32 -8.51 3.25 6.00
CA HIS A 32 -9.56 4.24 5.74
C HIS A 32 -9.42 4.86 4.35
N ALA A 33 -8.19 5.20 3.93
CA ALA A 33 -7.95 5.74 2.61
C ALA A 33 -8.32 4.73 1.51
N ILE A 34 -7.97 3.45 1.69
CA ILE A 34 -8.31 2.36 0.76
C ILE A 34 -9.82 2.17 0.65
N ALA A 35 -10.56 2.30 1.76
CA ALA A 35 -12.02 2.22 1.76
C ALA A 35 -12.70 3.47 1.14
N SER A 36 -12.04 4.63 1.17
CA SER A 36 -12.64 5.91 0.75
C SER A 36 -12.26 6.35 -0.66
N HIS A 37 -11.23 5.75 -1.27
CA HIS A 37 -10.71 6.17 -2.57
C HIS A 37 -10.47 4.98 -3.48
N ARG A 38 -10.83 5.14 -4.75
CA ARG A 38 -10.68 4.10 -5.79
C ARG A 38 -9.22 3.71 -6.02
N ILE A 39 -8.31 4.68 -5.99
CA ILE A 39 -6.88 4.45 -6.13
C ILE A 39 -6.17 5.10 -4.96
N VAL A 40 -5.35 4.32 -4.25
CA VAL A 40 -4.48 4.81 -3.18
C VAL A 40 -3.05 4.46 -3.51
N VAL A 41 -2.16 5.46 -3.44
CA VAL A 41 -0.72 5.28 -3.53
C VAL A 41 -0.14 5.60 -2.17
N VAL A 42 0.56 4.64 -1.57
CA VAL A 42 1.32 4.85 -0.35
C VAL A 42 2.80 4.91 -0.69
N GLY A 43 3.50 5.92 -0.19
CA GLY A 43 4.91 6.12 -0.51
C GLY A 43 5.64 7.01 0.48
N MET A 44 6.70 7.65 -0.02
CA MET A 44 7.60 8.50 0.78
C MET A 44 8.26 9.56 -0.09
N ALA A 45 8.66 10.67 0.53
CA ALA A 45 9.37 11.75 -0.11
C ALA A 45 10.68 11.28 -0.75
N HIS A 46 11.07 11.95 -1.84
CA HIS A 46 12.31 11.71 -2.60
C HIS A 46 12.45 10.33 -3.25
N ASN A 47 11.47 9.43 -3.13
CA ASN A 47 11.53 8.14 -3.79
C ASN A 47 11.16 8.27 -5.29
N PRO A 48 12.10 7.99 -6.23
CA PRO A 48 11.84 8.16 -7.66
C PRO A 48 10.78 7.19 -8.21
N TYR A 49 10.61 6.01 -7.62
CA TYR A 49 9.62 5.03 -8.05
C TYR A 49 8.20 5.44 -7.66
N VAL A 50 8.03 6.08 -6.50
CA VAL A 50 6.75 6.68 -6.09
C VAL A 50 6.37 7.78 -7.07
N LYS A 51 7.32 8.66 -7.41
CA LYS A 51 7.11 9.72 -8.41
C LYS A 51 6.72 9.15 -9.78
N LYS A 52 7.35 8.06 -10.22
CA LYS A 52 7.03 7.41 -11.51
C LYS A 52 5.63 6.78 -11.51
N ALA A 53 5.24 6.08 -10.44
CA ALA A 53 3.89 5.50 -10.34
C ALA A 53 2.81 6.58 -10.38
N ARG A 54 2.99 7.67 -9.62
CA ARG A 54 2.07 8.82 -9.64
C ARG A 54 1.97 9.46 -11.03
N LYS A 55 3.11 9.70 -11.68
CA LYS A 55 3.15 10.22 -13.06
C LYS A 55 2.44 9.32 -14.07
N LEU A 56 2.52 8.00 -13.90
CA LEU A 56 1.79 7.06 -14.75
C LEU A 56 0.28 7.25 -14.59
N LEU A 57 -0.22 7.32 -13.35
CA LEU A 57 -1.64 7.59 -13.07
C LEU A 57 -2.08 8.95 -13.62
N ASP A 58 -1.27 10.00 -13.41
CA ASP A 58 -1.51 11.33 -13.97
C ASP A 58 -1.63 11.26 -15.52
N SER A 59 -0.75 10.51 -16.19
CA SER A 59 -0.76 10.37 -17.65
C SER A 59 -1.96 9.59 -18.20
N LEU A 60 -2.56 8.74 -17.37
CA LEU A 60 -3.78 7.99 -17.68
C LEU A 60 -5.06 8.78 -17.33
N GLY A 61 -4.92 9.97 -16.73
CA GLY A 61 -6.05 10.78 -16.27
C GLY A 61 -6.82 10.15 -15.10
N LEU A 62 -6.14 9.32 -14.28
CA LEU A 62 -6.75 8.63 -13.15
C LEU A 62 -6.48 9.40 -11.86
N ASP A 63 -7.53 9.81 -11.17
CA ASP A 63 -7.43 10.40 -9.83
C ASP A 63 -6.97 9.36 -8.81
N TYR A 64 -6.10 9.77 -7.89
CA TYR A 64 -5.60 8.93 -6.80
C TYR A 64 -5.38 9.72 -5.52
N HIS A 65 -5.53 9.03 -4.39
CA HIS A 65 -5.14 9.55 -3.09
C HIS A 65 -3.69 9.17 -2.78
N TYR A 66 -2.85 10.13 -2.40
CA TYR A 66 -1.44 9.89 -2.08
C TYR A 66 -1.16 10.09 -0.59
N LEU A 67 -0.69 9.02 0.07
CA LEU A 67 -0.21 9.05 1.44
C LEU A 67 1.32 9.01 1.45
N GLU A 68 1.94 10.04 2.04
CA GLU A 68 3.39 10.18 2.13
C GLU A 68 3.87 10.02 3.58
N TYR A 69 4.74 9.04 3.82
CA TYR A 69 5.31 8.78 5.13
C TYR A 69 6.82 9.10 5.18
N GLY A 70 7.11 10.37 5.47
CA GLY A 70 8.46 10.92 5.66
C GLY A 70 9.39 10.68 4.47
N SER A 71 10.69 10.53 4.75
CA SER A 71 11.74 10.46 3.73
C SER A 71 12.78 9.39 4.05
N TYR A 72 13.89 9.33 3.30
CA TYR A 72 14.99 8.42 3.63
C TYR A 72 15.60 8.68 5.02
N THR A 73 15.43 9.88 5.56
CA THR A 73 15.98 10.31 6.86
C THR A 73 14.91 10.40 7.97
N SER A 74 13.63 10.12 7.69
CA SER A 74 12.53 10.28 8.67
C SER A 74 11.44 9.21 8.53
N GLU A 75 10.59 9.08 9.57
CA GLU A 75 9.37 8.24 9.58
C GLU A 75 9.56 6.77 9.16
N TRP A 76 10.77 6.21 9.35
CA TRP A 76 11.06 4.84 8.92
C TRP A 76 10.25 3.79 9.69
N ARG A 77 9.83 4.10 10.93
CA ARG A 77 9.00 3.21 11.76
C ARG A 77 7.58 3.06 11.21
N ARG A 78 6.91 4.17 10.84
CA ARG A 78 5.61 4.15 10.15
C ARG A 78 5.67 3.31 8.89
N ARG A 79 6.71 3.53 8.07
CA ARG A 79 6.97 2.74 6.86
C ARG A 79 7.23 1.27 7.13
N LEU A 80 7.94 0.93 8.20
CA LEU A 80 8.21 -0.47 8.55
C LEU A 80 6.92 -1.21 8.91
N VAL A 81 6.05 -0.58 9.72
CA VAL A 81 4.76 -1.17 10.12
C VAL A 81 3.91 -1.49 8.89
N LEU A 82 3.82 -0.58 7.92
CA LEU A 82 3.10 -0.82 6.66
C LEU A 82 3.65 -2.02 5.88
N LYS A 83 4.97 -2.16 5.80
CA LYS A 83 5.62 -3.32 5.15
C LYS A 83 5.34 -4.63 5.88
N MET A 84 5.31 -4.61 7.21
CA MET A 84 5.03 -5.79 8.02
C MET A 84 3.57 -6.24 7.88
N TRP A 85 2.64 -5.29 7.94
CA TRP A 85 1.20 -5.49 7.79
C TRP A 85 0.88 -6.15 6.45
N ILE A 86 1.28 -5.52 5.34
CA ILE A 86 0.96 -6.01 4.00
C ILE A 86 1.87 -7.17 3.54
N GLY A 87 3.07 -7.27 4.10
CA GLY A 87 4.09 -8.25 3.69
C GLY A 87 4.84 -7.88 2.41
N TRP A 88 4.76 -6.62 1.94
CA TRP A 88 5.42 -6.13 0.73
C TRP A 88 6.68 -5.30 1.07
N PRO A 89 7.83 -5.55 0.42
CA PRO A 89 9.10 -5.00 0.87
C PRO A 89 9.40 -3.57 0.41
N THR A 90 8.69 -3.05 -0.60
CA THR A 90 9.08 -1.81 -1.31
C THR A 90 7.96 -0.76 -1.37
N PHE A 91 8.34 0.48 -1.70
CA PHE A 91 7.41 1.54 -2.06
C PHE A 91 7.62 1.93 -3.52
N PRO A 92 6.57 2.38 -4.25
CA PRO A 92 5.20 2.61 -3.77
C PRO A 92 4.46 1.30 -3.47
N MET A 93 3.46 1.36 -2.59
CA MET A 93 2.40 0.36 -2.47
C MET A 93 1.14 0.96 -3.11
N VAL A 94 0.57 0.27 -4.08
CA VAL A 94 -0.57 0.78 -4.86
C VAL A 94 -1.77 -0.11 -4.62
N PHE A 95 -2.91 0.54 -4.36
CA PHE A 95 -4.20 -0.09 -4.18
C PHE A 95 -5.17 0.43 -5.24
N VAL A 96 -5.99 -0.47 -5.80
CA VAL A 96 -7.02 -0.16 -6.78
C VAL A 96 -8.28 -0.94 -6.42
N GLY A 97 -9.38 -0.22 -6.19
CA GLY A 97 -10.67 -0.80 -5.80
C GLY A 97 -10.59 -1.68 -4.56
N GLY A 98 -10.00 -1.16 -3.49
CA GLY A 98 -9.78 -1.90 -2.25
C GLY A 98 -8.69 -2.98 -2.28
N LYS A 99 -8.14 -3.33 -3.46
CA LYS A 99 -7.19 -4.44 -3.63
C LYS A 99 -5.76 -3.93 -3.72
N PHE A 100 -4.83 -4.58 -3.02
CA PHE A 100 -3.41 -4.35 -3.20
C PHE A 100 -2.93 -4.95 -4.54
N ILE A 101 -2.33 -4.14 -5.40
CA ILE A 101 -1.88 -4.57 -6.72
C ILE A 101 -0.36 -4.69 -6.85
N GLY A 102 0.41 -4.28 -5.84
CA GLY A 102 1.87 -4.29 -5.89
C GLY A 102 2.48 -2.88 -5.86
N GLY A 103 3.62 -2.72 -6.53
CA GLY A 103 4.33 -1.46 -6.63
C GLY A 103 4.31 -0.87 -8.04
N LYS A 104 5.33 -0.06 -8.33
CA LYS A 104 5.46 0.68 -9.60
C LYS A 104 5.42 -0.27 -10.81
N GLN A 105 6.12 -1.40 -10.74
CA GLN A 105 6.22 -2.33 -11.87
C GLN A 105 4.90 -3.05 -12.12
N GLU A 106 4.24 -3.51 -11.06
CA GLU A 106 2.96 -4.19 -11.19
C GLU A 106 1.88 -3.24 -11.73
N LEU A 107 1.89 -1.98 -11.31
CA LEU A 107 1.01 -0.94 -11.87
C LEU A 107 1.27 -0.72 -13.37
N GLU A 108 2.54 -0.60 -13.81
CA GLU A 108 2.88 -0.48 -15.23
C GLU A 108 2.38 -1.68 -16.05
N ASN A 109 2.53 -2.89 -15.51
CA ASN A 109 2.11 -4.12 -16.18
C ASN A 109 0.58 -4.20 -16.31
N LEU A 110 -0.17 -3.82 -15.27
CA LEU A 110 -1.63 -3.77 -15.29
C LEU A 110 -2.17 -2.67 -16.21
N ALA A 111 -1.51 -1.50 -16.24
CA ALA A 111 -1.87 -0.43 -17.16
C ALA A 111 -1.64 -0.82 -18.63
N SER A 112 -0.58 -1.58 -18.91
CA SER A 112 -0.24 -2.02 -20.28
C SER A 112 -1.13 -3.16 -20.80
N SER A 113 -1.92 -3.81 -19.94
CA SER A 113 -2.71 -4.99 -20.27
C SER A 113 -4.23 -4.77 -20.19
N ASP A 114 -4.69 -3.52 -20.08
CA ASP A 114 -6.09 -3.12 -19.81
C ASP A 114 -6.71 -3.70 -18.51
N ALA A 115 -5.98 -4.55 -17.78
CA ALA A 115 -6.42 -5.17 -16.53
C ALA A 115 -6.67 -4.13 -15.42
N LEU A 116 -6.00 -2.97 -15.48
CA LEU A 116 -6.25 -1.86 -14.56
C LEU A 116 -7.68 -1.33 -14.68
N ASN A 117 -8.21 -1.22 -15.90
CA ASN A 117 -9.59 -0.74 -16.12
C ASN A 117 -10.62 -1.76 -15.61
N ALA A 118 -10.35 -3.05 -15.77
CA ALA A 118 -11.23 -4.10 -15.23
C ALA A 118 -11.33 -4.03 -13.70
N LEU A 119 -10.21 -3.78 -13.00
CA LEU A 119 -10.22 -3.60 -11.54
C LEU A 119 -11.05 -2.39 -11.11
N LEU A 120 -10.97 -1.29 -11.85
CA LEU A 120 -11.74 -0.08 -11.58
C LEU A 120 -13.25 -0.29 -11.80
N LEU A 121 -13.64 -1.04 -12.82
CA LEU A 121 -15.05 -1.35 -13.12
C LEU A 121 -15.68 -2.33 -12.12
N ASP A 122 -14.90 -3.27 -11.58
CA ASP A 122 -15.39 -4.21 -10.57
C ASP A 122 -15.68 -3.53 -9.23
N ASP A 123 -14.92 -2.49 -8.88
CA ASP A 123 -15.11 -1.67 -7.68
C ASP A 123 -16.45 -0.90 -7.70
N ASP A 124 -16.79 -0.34 -8.86
CA ASP A 124 -18.05 0.40 -9.05
C ASP A 124 -19.29 -0.51 -8.85
N LYS A 125 -19.17 -1.80 -9.20
CA LYS A 125 -20.24 -2.79 -8.99
C LYS A 125 -20.36 -3.29 -7.56
N ALA A 126 -19.28 -3.25 -6.78
CA ALA A 126 -19.31 -3.68 -5.38
C ALA A 126 -19.97 -2.64 -4.45
N THR A 127 -20.08 -1.40 -4.91
CA THR A 127 -20.64 -0.25 -4.16
C THR A 127 -22.08 0.08 -4.57
N SER A 128 -22.62 -0.59 -5.60
CA SER A 128 -24.01 -0.45 -6.10
C SER A 128 -24.89 -1.60 -5.64
#